data_AF-A0A0Q4U2B4-F1
#
_entry.id   AF-A0A0Q4U2B4-F1
#
_cell.length_a   1.000
_cell.length_b   1.000
_cell.length_c   1.000
_cell.angle_alpha   90.00
_cell.angle_beta   90.00
_cell.angle_gamma   90.00
#
_symmetry.space_group_name_H-M   'P 1'
#
loop_
_entity.id
_entity.type
_entity.pdbx_description
1 polymer ?
#
loop_
_entity_poly.entity_id
_entity_poly.type
_entity_poly.pdbx_seq_one_letter_code
_entity_poly.pdbx_strand_id
1 'polypeptide(L)'
;MFLIAIRRYVKPDCEGAFLAHYELEKANHPDFRGETLTKIVDDSSIPEPMRGLFTVRPDCINFLNLAKWERWESFDSQCEMSSGNFDSRFEVAPRERHVLEIVKTVEGND
;
A
#
# COMPACT_ATOMS: atom_id res chain seq x y z
N MET A 1 15.87 -3.70 -7.80
CA MET A 1 14.39 -3.65 -7.71
C MET A 1 14.00 -3.10 -6.35
N PHE A 2 12.88 -2.40 -6.27
CA PHE A 2 12.38 -1.72 -5.09
C PHE A 2 10.96 -2.18 -4.76
N LEU A 3 10.65 -2.22 -3.47
CA LEU A 3 9.31 -2.38 -2.93
C LEU A 3 8.88 -1.03 -2.36
N ILE A 4 7.74 -0.54 -2.79
CA ILE A 4 7.12 0.66 -2.27
C ILE A 4 5.96 0.22 -1.37
N ALA A 5 6.11 0.48 -0.07
CA ALA A 5 5.06 0.24 0.92
C ALA A 5 4.27 1.53 1.11
N ILE A 6 2.98 1.51 0.80
CA ILE A 6 2.09 2.67 0.89
C ILE A 6 0.95 2.33 1.84
N ARG A 7 0.92 3.02 2.98
CA ARG A 7 -0.19 2.91 3.92
C ARG A 7 -1.31 3.85 3.51
N ARG A 8 -2.53 3.31 3.47
CA ARG A 8 -3.76 4.03 3.08
C ARG A 8 -4.80 3.91 4.19
N TYR A 9 -5.46 5.02 4.49
CA TYR A 9 -6.40 5.17 5.60
C TYR A 9 -7.80 5.43 5.07
N VAL A 10 -8.59 4.38 4.89
CA VAL A 10 -9.88 4.44 4.18
C VAL A 10 -11.04 4.60 5.15
N LYS A 11 -12.00 5.46 4.83
CA LYS A 11 -13.22 5.62 5.62
C LYS A 11 -13.98 4.28 5.70
N PRO A 12 -14.49 3.88 6.87
CA PRO A 12 -15.15 2.59 7.04
C PRO A 12 -16.34 2.34 6.08
N ASP A 13 -17.06 3.39 5.72
CA ASP A 13 -18.20 3.36 4.80
C ASP A 13 -17.81 3.40 3.31
N CYS A 14 -16.54 3.60 2.99
CA CYS A 14 -16.05 3.78 1.62
C CYS A 14 -15.25 2.58 1.08
N GLU A 15 -15.14 1.47 1.81
CA GLU A 15 -14.30 0.33 1.42
C GLU A 15 -14.58 -0.18 0.01
N GLY A 16 -15.85 -0.44 -0.33
CA GLY A 16 -16.21 -0.96 -1.64
C GLY A 16 -15.90 0.02 -2.79
N ALA A 17 -16.19 1.30 -2.59
CA ALA A 17 -15.92 2.34 -3.58
C ALA A 17 -14.41 2.57 -3.77
N PHE A 18 -13.66 2.51 -2.67
CA PHE A 18 -12.20 2.55 -2.68
C PHE A 18 -11.59 1.40 -3.49
N LEU A 19 -12.02 0.15 -3.24
CA LEU A 19 -11.50 -1.02 -3.95
C LEU A 19 -11.83 -0.97 -5.45
N ALA A 20 -13.04 -0.55 -5.80
CA ALA A 20 -13.43 -0.36 -7.20
C ALA A 20 -12.59 0.74 -7.87
N HIS A 21 -12.29 1.83 -7.17
CA HIS A 21 -11.43 2.89 -7.70
C HIS A 21 -9.98 2.42 -7.86
N TYR A 22 -9.43 1.75 -6.85
CA TYR A 22 -8.07 1.22 -6.86
C TYR A 22 -7.79 0.32 -8.07
N GLU A 23 -8.74 -0.53 -8.45
CA GLU A 23 -8.62 -1.43 -9.62
C GLU A 23 -8.47 -0.65 -10.94
N LEU A 24 -9.01 0.57 -11.01
CA LEU A 24 -8.88 1.47 -12.18
C LEU A 24 -7.55 2.24 -12.19
N GLU A 25 -6.88 2.37 -11.05
CA GLU A 25 -5.64 3.14 -10.87
C GLU A 25 -4.36 2.32 -11.15
N LYS A 26 -4.49 1.11 -11.70
CA LYS A 26 -3.34 0.22 -11.94
C LYS A 26 -2.23 0.92 -12.74
N ALA A 27 -1.02 0.85 -12.21
CA ALA A 27 0.15 1.38 -12.88
C ALA A 27 0.39 0.65 -14.22
N ASN A 28 0.61 1.42 -15.29
CA ASN A 28 0.96 0.93 -16.60
C ASN A 28 2.32 1.51 -17.01
N HIS A 29 3.40 0.93 -16.48
CA HIS A 29 4.76 1.39 -16.72
C HIS A 29 5.72 0.21 -16.96
N PRO A 30 6.70 0.31 -17.87
CA PRO A 30 7.64 -0.79 -18.17
C PRO A 30 8.45 -1.30 -16.97
N ASP A 31 8.69 -0.46 -15.98
CA ASP A 31 9.41 -0.83 -14.74
C ASP A 31 8.49 -1.38 -13.64
N PHE A 32 7.17 -1.36 -13.83
CA PHE A 32 6.22 -1.89 -12.86
C PHE A 32 6.22 -3.43 -12.90
N ARG A 33 6.19 -4.06 -11.72
CA ARG A 33 6.25 -5.52 -11.54
C ARG A 33 5.07 -6.07 -10.75
N GLY A 34 3.98 -5.29 -10.73
CA GLY A 34 2.77 -5.63 -9.99
C GLY A 34 2.78 -5.11 -8.56
N GLU A 35 1.61 -5.17 -7.94
CA GLU A 35 1.39 -4.70 -6.58
C GLU A 35 0.36 -5.58 -5.86
N THR A 36 0.25 -5.40 -4.55
CA THR A 36 -0.76 -6.06 -3.73
C THR A 36 -1.33 -5.07 -2.74
N LEU A 37 -2.66 -4.96 -2.71
CA LEU A 37 -3.37 -4.21 -1.70
C LEU A 37 -3.81 -5.15 -0.57
N THR A 38 -3.24 -4.99 0.61
CA THR A 38 -3.54 -5.84 1.77
C THR A 38 -4.32 -5.04 2.81
N LYS A 39 -5.35 -5.65 3.39
CA LYS A 39 -6.05 -5.08 4.55
C LYS A 39 -5.28 -5.45 5.81
N ILE A 40 -4.90 -4.46 6.61
CA ILE A 40 -4.29 -4.71 7.92
C ILE A 40 -5.41 -5.10 8.87
N VAL A 41 -5.28 -6.30 9.45
CA VAL A 41 -6.27 -6.85 10.38
C VAL A 41 -5.73 -6.75 11.80
N ASP A 42 -6.51 -6.15 12.69
CA ASP A 42 -6.28 -6.18 14.14
C ASP A 42 -7.07 -7.33 14.75
N ASP A 43 -6.53 -8.55 14.63
CA ASP A 43 -7.16 -9.77 15.16
C ASP A 43 -6.41 -10.25 16.40
N SER A 44 -7.15 -10.37 17.50
CA SER A 44 -6.65 -10.86 18.79
C SER A 44 -6.04 -12.27 18.74
N SER A 45 -6.38 -13.07 17.73
CA SER A 45 -5.83 -14.41 17.48
C SER A 45 -4.43 -14.40 16.84
N ILE A 46 -4.01 -13.29 16.22
CA ILE A 46 -2.66 -13.14 15.66
C ILE A 46 -1.67 -12.94 16.82
N PRO A 47 -0.52 -13.65 16.86
CA PRO A 47 0.48 -13.47 17.90
C PRO A 47 0.93 -12.01 18.03
N GLU A 48 1.07 -11.52 19.27
CA GLU A 48 1.41 -10.12 19.55
C GLU A 48 2.66 -9.63 18.80
N PRO A 49 3.77 -10.39 18.70
CA PRO A 49 4.94 -9.95 17.95
C PRO A 49 4.68 -9.73 16.46
N MET A 50 3.64 -10.37 15.90
CA MET A 50 3.24 -10.21 14.51
C MET A 50 2.25 -9.06 14.29
N ARG A 51 1.58 -8.57 15.34
CA ARG A 51 0.69 -7.41 15.28
C ARG A 51 1.45 -6.08 15.33
N GLY A 52 2.67 -6.07 15.85
CA GLY A 52 3.43 -4.85 16.15
C GLY A 52 4.03 -4.10 14.95
N LEU A 53 4.05 -4.69 13.74
CA LEU A 53 4.74 -4.06 12.60
C LEU A 53 4.02 -2.79 12.10
N PHE A 54 2.71 -2.70 12.27
CA PHE A 54 1.91 -1.56 11.80
C PHE A 54 0.97 -1.04 12.89
N THR A 55 1.10 0.24 13.26
CA THR A 55 0.23 0.87 14.28
C THR A 55 -1.14 1.18 13.71
N VAL A 56 -2.14 0.32 13.89
CA VAL A 56 -3.49 0.48 13.36
C VAL A 56 -4.14 1.78 13.85
N ARG A 57 -4.73 2.53 12.92
CA ARG A 57 -5.55 3.71 13.23
C ARG A 57 -7.00 3.26 13.43
N PRO A 58 -7.62 3.43 14.62
CA PRO A 58 -8.88 2.76 14.98
C PRO A 58 -10.13 3.33 14.29
N ASP A 59 -10.07 4.56 13.76
CA ASP A 59 -11.18 5.28 13.10
C ASP A 59 -11.25 5.04 11.58
N CYS A 60 -10.46 4.12 11.04
CA CYS A 60 -10.43 3.84 9.60
C CYS A 60 -10.07 2.40 9.27
N ILE A 61 -10.34 1.99 8.04
CA ILE A 61 -9.80 0.76 7.48
C ILE A 61 -8.36 1.03 7.03
N ASN A 62 -7.44 0.20 7.51
CA ASN A 62 -6.03 0.36 7.24
C ASN A 62 -5.64 -0.60 6.11
N PHE A 63 -5.15 -0.05 5.00
CA PHE A 63 -4.60 -0.84 3.90
C PHE A 63 -3.09 -0.61 3.78
N LEU A 64 -2.38 -1.64 3.34
CA LEU A 64 -0.99 -1.58 2.92
C LEU A 64 -0.92 -2.00 1.45
N ASN A 65 -0.66 -1.04 0.58
CA ASN A 65 -0.30 -1.32 -0.81
C ASN A 65 1.21 -1.59 -0.89
N LEU A 66 1.58 -2.72 -1.50
CA LEU A 66 2.94 -3.18 -1.71
C LEU A 66 3.21 -3.23 -3.22
N ALA A 67 3.82 -2.19 -3.77
CA ALA A 67 4.09 -2.06 -5.21
C ALA A 67 5.56 -2.36 -5.54
N LYS A 68 5.81 -3.22 -6.54
CA LYS A 68 7.17 -3.58 -6.98
C LYS A 68 7.56 -2.83 -8.24
N TRP A 69 8.77 -2.25 -8.21
CA TRP A 69 9.30 -1.44 -9.31
C TRP A 69 10.77 -1.77 -9.56
N GLU A 70 11.20 -1.84 -10.82
CA GLU A 70 12.63 -2.04 -11.13
C GLU A 70 13.49 -0.88 -10.64
N ARG A 71 12.98 0.34 -10.82
CA ARG A 71 13.64 1.61 -10.52
C ARG A 71 12.71 2.45 -9.64
N TRP A 72 13.23 2.96 -8.52
CA TRP A 72 12.42 3.79 -7.63
C TRP A 72 12.09 5.15 -8.28
N GLU A 73 12.97 5.67 -9.15
CA GLU A 73 12.76 6.92 -9.89
C GLU A 73 11.56 6.82 -10.83
N SER A 74 11.29 5.62 -11.37
CA SER A 74 10.13 5.39 -12.22
C SER A 74 8.83 5.48 -11.44
N PHE A 75 8.82 5.00 -10.19
CA PHE A 75 7.69 5.21 -9.28
C PHE A 75 7.51 6.71 -8.95
N ASP A 76 8.60 7.41 -8.61
CA ASP A 76 8.59 8.85 -8.33
C ASP A 76 7.99 9.67 -9.49
N SER A 77 8.31 9.30 -10.73
CA SER A 77 7.75 9.97 -11.92
C SER A 77 6.24 9.75 -12.13
N GLN A 78 5.67 8.71 -11.53
CA GLN A 78 4.26 8.32 -11.68
C GLN A 78 3.40 8.70 -10.46
N CYS A 79 4.02 8.98 -9.32
CA CYS A 79 3.31 9.26 -8.08
C CYS A 79 3.54 10.70 -7.64
N GLU A 80 2.47 11.42 -7.33
CA GLU A 80 2.61 12.71 -6.66
C GLU A 80 3.10 12.49 -5.23
N MET A 81 4.38 12.77 -5.02
CA MET A 81 5.12 12.59 -3.76
C MET A 81 4.94 13.75 -2.77
N SER A 82 4.03 14.70 -3.05
CA SER A 82 3.76 15.80 -2.13
C SER A 82 3.23 15.27 -0.79
N SER A 83 3.77 15.82 0.30
CA SER A 83 3.26 15.59 1.64
C SER A 83 1.77 15.92 1.68
N GLY A 84 0.96 15.05 2.29
CA GLY A 84 -0.48 15.31 2.41
C GLY A 84 -1.34 14.75 1.27
N ASN A 85 -0.75 14.06 0.27
CA ASN A 85 -1.54 13.48 -0.81
C ASN A 85 -2.37 12.27 -0.34
N PHE A 86 -3.70 12.39 -0.41
CA PHE A 86 -4.69 11.31 -0.27
C PHE A 86 -5.95 11.67 -1.05
N ASP A 87 -6.75 10.67 -1.39
CA ASP A 87 -8.05 10.90 -2.00
C ASP A 87 -9.10 11.13 -0.92
N SER A 88 -9.44 12.39 -0.65
CA SER A 88 -10.41 12.76 0.39
C SER A 88 -11.83 12.23 0.15
N ARG A 89 -12.14 11.70 -1.04
CA ARG A 89 -13.41 11.00 -1.30
C ARG A 89 -13.49 9.73 -0.46
N PHE A 90 -12.40 8.97 -0.40
CA PHE A 90 -12.35 7.63 0.23
C PHE A 90 -11.49 7.57 1.49
N GLU A 91 -10.48 8.42 1.60
CA GLU A 91 -9.44 8.36 2.63
C GLU A 91 -9.64 9.45 3.70
N VAL A 92 -9.20 9.19 4.93
CA VAL A 92 -9.31 10.10 6.09
C VAL A 92 -8.01 10.82 6.44
N ALA A 93 -6.90 10.38 5.87
CA ALA A 93 -5.57 10.88 6.19
C ALA A 93 -4.60 10.71 5.03
N PRO A 94 -3.53 11.53 4.98
CA PRO A 94 -2.43 11.38 4.04
C PRO A 94 -1.85 9.97 4.00
N ARG A 95 -1.41 9.55 2.81
CA ARG A 95 -0.73 8.27 2.62
C ARG A 95 0.68 8.31 3.22
N GLU A 96 1.07 7.27 3.94
CA GLU A 96 2.46 7.08 4.40
C GLU A 96 3.19 6.17 3.41
N ARG A 97 4.47 6.46 3.13
CA ARG A 97 5.23 5.76 2.10
C ARG A 97 6.62 5.38 2.61
N HIS A 98 7.07 4.18 2.28
CA HIS A 98 8.44 3.73 2.48
C HIS A 98 8.97 3.06 1.21
N VAL A 99 10.23 3.36 0.89
CA VAL A 99 10.97 2.71 -0.19
C VAL A 99 11.92 1.70 0.43
N LEU A 100 11.83 0.47 -0.02
CA LEU A 100 12.64 -0.65 0.43
C LEU A 100 13.37 -1.23 -0.79
N GLU A 101 14.66 -1.52 -0.64
CA GLU A 101 15.39 -2.24 -1.68
C GLU A 101 15.11 -3.74 -1.56
N ILE A 102 14.75 -4.37 -2.68
CA ILE A 102 14.63 -5.82 -2.75
C ILE A 102 16.02 -6.38 -3.08
N VAL A 103 16.70 -6.88 -2.04
CA VAL A 103 18.05 -7.47 -2.17
C VAL A 103 18.04 -8.93 -2.64
N LYS A 104 16.90 -9.63 -2.47
CA LYS A 104 16.71 -11.02 -2.90
C LYS A 104 15.23 -11.31 -3.10
N THR A 105 14.91 -12.03 -4.16
CA THR A 105 13.59 -12.64 -4.38
C THR A 105 13.76 -14.15 -4.32
N VAL A 106 12.87 -14.84 -3.62
CA VAL A 106 12.80 -16.31 -3.64
C VAL A 106 11.52 -16.65 -4.40
N GLU A 107 11.66 -17.33 -5.53
CA GLU A 107 10.51 -17.86 -6.26
C GLU A 107 9.98 -19.07 -5.49
N GLY A 108 8.67 -19.17 -5.33
CA GLY A 108 8.05 -20.39 -4.83
C GLY A 108 8.17 -21.47 -5.92
N ASN A 109 8.54 -22.69 -5.54
CA ASN A 109 8.30 -23.82 -6.41
C ASN A 109 6.78 -24.04 -6.43
N ASP A 110 6.16 -23.83 -7.58
CA ASP A 110 4.75 -24.18 -7.83
C ASP A 110 4.49 -25.68 -7.61
#